data_AF-K1ZB19-F1
#
_entry.id   AF-K1ZB19-F1
#
_cell.length_a   1.000
_cell.length_b   1.000
_cell.length_c   1.000
_cell.angle_alpha   90.00
_cell.angle_beta   90.00
_cell.angle_gamma   90.00
#
_symmetry.space_group_name_H-M   'P 1'
#
loop_
_entity.id
_entity.type
_entity.pdbx_description
1 polymer ?
#
loop_
_entity_poly.entity_id
_entity_poly.type
_entity_poly.pdbx_seq_one_letter_code
_entity_poly.pdbx_strand_id
1 'polypeptide(L)'
;MNRKQIGIIVFVSAVIVGTIFYFTIGRQALRSKNVKQIQLSGTPEQTGPLNSGNVSPISGLACENWNKRSVAVMQPADVQARPAAGFTEADMVIEMPA
;
A
#
# COMPACT_ATOMS: atom_id res chain seq x y z
N MET A 1 -6.73 -52.23 -36.95
CA MET A 1 -7.29 -50.92 -36.54
C MET A 1 -7.71 -50.16 -37.79
N ASN A 2 -8.95 -49.71 -37.89
CA ASN A 2 -9.44 -49.04 -39.10
C ASN A 2 -8.78 -47.65 -39.23
N ARG A 3 -8.42 -47.20 -40.43
CA ARG A 3 -7.73 -45.90 -40.65
C ARG A 3 -8.47 -44.72 -40.01
N LYS A 4 -9.80 -44.78 -39.94
CA LYS A 4 -10.66 -43.80 -39.26
C LYS A 4 -10.51 -43.79 -37.73
N GLN A 5 -10.32 -44.96 -37.11
CA GLN A 5 -10.12 -45.09 -35.65
C GLN A 5 -8.73 -44.61 -35.23
N ILE A 6 -7.72 -44.85 -36.07
CA ILE A 6 -6.35 -44.34 -35.85
C ILE A 6 -6.35 -42.80 -35.83
N GLY A 7 -7.06 -42.16 -36.77
CA GLY A 7 -7.17 -40.70 -36.81
C GLY A 7 -7.81 -40.11 -35.56
N ILE A 8 -8.87 -40.74 -35.03
CA ILE A 8 -9.55 -40.29 -33.81
C ILE A 8 -8.62 -40.40 -32.59
N ILE A 9 -7.90 -41.51 -32.44
CA ILE A 9 -7.00 -41.72 -31.30
C ILE A 9 -5.86 -40.71 -31.29
N VAL A 10 -5.27 -40.39 -32.45
CA VAL A 10 -4.20 -39.38 -32.57
C VAL A 10 -4.71 -37.97 -32.25
N PHE A 11 -5.93 -37.64 -32.67
CA PHE A 11 -6.52 -36.34 -32.35
C PHE A 11 -6.77 -36.18 -30.85
N VAL A 12 -7.36 -37.20 -30.21
CA VAL A 12 -7.63 -37.18 -28.77
C VAL A 12 -6.34 -37.12 -27.96
N SER A 13 -5.30 -37.88 -28.35
CA SER A 13 -4.01 -37.83 -27.65
C SER A 13 -3.33 -36.47 -27.78
N ALA A 14 -3.40 -35.83 -28.95
CA ALA A 14 -2.85 -34.48 -29.15
C ALA A 14 -3.55 -33.43 -28.27
N VAL A 15 -4.88 -33.51 -28.11
CA VAL A 15 -5.64 -32.60 -27.24
C VAL A 15 -5.27 -32.80 -25.77
N ILE A 16 -5.12 -34.05 -25.32
CA ILE A 16 -4.75 -34.36 -23.93
C ILE A 16 -3.34 -33.86 -23.62
N VAL A 17 -2.37 -34.11 -24.51
CA VAL A 17 -0.99 -33.64 -24.31
C VAL A 17 -0.92 -32.11 -24.34
N GLY A 18 -1.65 -31.46 -25.25
CA GLY A 18 -1.71 -29.99 -25.33
C GLY A 18 -2.29 -29.35 -24.07
N THR A 19 -3.35 -29.92 -23.50
CA THR A 19 -3.98 -29.39 -22.28
C THR A 19 -3.07 -29.55 -21.06
N ILE A 20 -2.42 -30.72 -20.88
CA ILE A 20 -1.47 -30.95 -19.79
C ILE A 20 -0.28 -29.99 -19.88
N PHE A 21 0.29 -29.81 -21.08
CA PHE A 21 1.42 -28.90 -21.28
C PHE A 21 1.06 -27.44 -21.00
N TYR A 22 -0.11 -26.99 -21.44
CA TYR A 22 -0.60 -25.63 -21.20
C TYR A 22 -0.79 -25.34 -19.70
N PHE A 23 -1.37 -26.28 -18.95
CA PHE A 23 -1.64 -26.08 -17.52
C PHE A 23 -0.41 -26.21 -16.63
N THR A 24 0.58 -27.01 -17.01
CA THR A 24 1.79 -27.24 -16.20
C THR A 24 2.86 -26.18 -16.42
N ILE A 25 3.25 -25.90 -17.67
CA ILE A 25 4.40 -25.05 -17.99
C ILE A 25 3.96 -23.72 -18.57
N GLY A 26 2.99 -23.73 -19.50
CA GLY A 26 2.55 -22.53 -20.22
C GLY A 26 1.95 -21.45 -19.31
N ARG A 27 1.09 -21.84 -18.36
CA ARG A 27 0.42 -20.90 -17.44
C ARG A 27 1.38 -20.21 -16.47
N GLN A 28 2.38 -20.92 -15.96
CA GLN A 28 3.33 -20.38 -14.97
C GLN A 28 4.28 -19.37 -15.63
N ALA A 29 4.73 -19.64 -16.85
CA ALA A 29 5.59 -18.73 -17.63
C ALA A 29 4.88 -17.41 -18.01
N LEU A 30 3.56 -17.44 -18.23
CA LEU A 30 2.76 -16.25 -18.51
C LEU A 30 2.48 -15.41 -17.25
N ARG A 31 2.32 -16.06 -16.08
CA ARG A 31 2.07 -15.38 -14.80
C ARG A 31 3.30 -14.67 -14.25
N SER A 32 4.49 -15.25 -14.39
CA SER A 32 5.71 -14.68 -13.79
C SER A 32 6.12 -13.33 -14.38
N LYS A 33 5.67 -12.99 -15.59
CA LYS A 33 5.98 -11.70 -16.25
C LYS A 33 5.19 -10.50 -15.69
N ASN A 34 4.11 -10.72 -14.94
CA ASN A 34 3.22 -9.65 -14.47
C ASN A 34 3.35 -9.30 -12.98
N VAL A 35 4.28 -9.91 -12.25
CA VAL A 35 4.51 -9.58 -10.84
C VAL A 35 5.81 -8.77 -10.75
N LYS A 36 5.68 -7.44 -10.63
CA LYS A 36 6.81 -6.60 -10.24
C LYS A 36 7.13 -6.88 -8.77
N GLN A 37 8.27 -7.50 -8.49
CA GLN A 37 8.77 -7.60 -7.12
C GLN A 37 9.11 -6.19 -6.61
N ILE A 38 8.62 -5.85 -5.42
CA ILE A 38 9.06 -4.67 -4.69
C ILE A 38 10.48 -4.96 -4.22
N GLN A 39 11.48 -4.38 -4.89
CA GLN A 39 12.87 -4.49 -4.47
C GLN A 39 13.05 -3.67 -3.19
N LEU A 40 13.12 -4.35 -2.05
CA LEU A 40 13.51 -3.77 -0.74
C LEU A 40 15.03 -3.47 -0.68
N SER A 41 15.63 -3.06 -1.79
CA SER A 41 17.04 -2.64 -1.89
C SER A 41 17.13 -1.11 -1.86
N GLY A 42 16.33 -0.49 -0.99
CA GLY A 42 16.40 0.93 -0.67
C GLY A 42 16.91 1.07 0.76
N THR A 43 17.73 2.08 1.00
CA THR A 43 18.26 2.54 2.29
C THR A 43 17.37 2.17 3.48
N PRO A 44 17.94 1.66 4.60
CA PRO A 44 17.15 1.32 5.78
C PRO A 44 16.33 2.54 6.20
N GLU A 45 15.01 2.41 6.14
CA GLU A 45 14.12 3.49 6.57
C GLU A 45 14.33 3.71 8.07
N GLN A 46 14.67 4.94 8.44
CA GLN A 46 14.75 5.33 9.84
C GLN A 46 13.33 5.27 10.42
N THR A 47 13.09 4.28 11.26
CA THR A 47 11.82 4.08 11.98
C THR A 47 11.73 4.89 13.27
N GLY A 48 12.78 5.64 13.61
CA GLY A 48 12.90 6.42 14.84
C GLY A 48 12.73 7.93 14.64
N PRO A 49 12.38 8.67 15.70
CA PRO A 49 12.36 10.13 15.65
C PRO A 49 13.76 10.68 15.37
N LEU A 50 13.85 11.60 14.42
CA LEU A 50 15.08 12.32 14.06
C LEU A 50 15.52 13.33 15.13
N ASN A 51 14.60 13.73 16.00
CA ASN A 51 14.86 14.75 17.00
C ASN A 51 15.65 14.18 18.18
N SER A 52 16.69 14.91 18.62
CA SER A 52 17.44 14.59 19.84
C SER A 52 16.77 15.22 21.06
N GLY A 53 16.29 14.41 22.00
CA GLY A 53 15.76 14.86 23.29
C GLY A 53 14.24 15.06 23.32
N ASN A 54 13.76 15.68 24.42
CA ASN A 54 12.34 15.80 24.75
C ASN A 54 11.68 17.01 24.06
N VAL A 55 11.62 16.99 22.73
CA VAL A 55 11.08 18.09 21.91
C VAL A 55 9.88 17.66 21.09
N SER A 56 8.90 18.55 20.94
CA SER A 56 7.72 18.32 20.12
C SER A 56 8.12 18.07 18.66
N PRO A 57 7.59 17.03 18.00
CA PRO A 57 7.87 16.77 16.59
C PRO A 57 7.26 17.82 15.64
N ILE A 58 6.29 18.63 16.10
CA ILE A 58 5.60 19.64 15.28
C ILE A 58 6.25 21.02 15.47
N SER A 59 6.37 21.47 16.72
CA SER A 59 6.87 22.81 17.04
C SER A 59 8.38 22.86 17.31
N GLY A 60 9.03 21.72 17.56
CA GLY A 60 10.44 21.65 17.93
C GLY A 60 10.76 22.18 19.35
N LEU A 61 9.76 22.61 20.10
CA LEU A 61 9.91 23.14 21.45
C LEU A 61 10.04 22.02 22.49
N ALA A 62 10.84 22.27 23.53
CA ALA A 62 10.94 21.36 24.67
C ALA A 62 9.59 21.25 25.39
N CYS A 63 9.12 20.02 25.63
CA CYS A 63 7.86 19.79 26.33
C CYS A 63 7.86 18.45 27.07
N GLU A 64 7.09 18.37 28.15
CA GLU A 64 6.96 17.12 28.94
C GLU A 64 6.31 15.99 28.13
N ASN A 65 5.33 16.34 27.29
CA ASN A 65 4.52 15.39 26.52
C ASN A 65 5.01 15.24 25.07
N TRP A 66 6.32 15.35 24.83
CA TRP A 66 6.92 15.31 23.50
C TRP A 66 6.65 14.02 22.71
N ASN A 67 6.45 12.90 23.41
CA ASN A 67 6.18 11.58 22.82
C ASN A 67 4.67 11.23 22.75
N LYS A 68 3.79 12.19 23.02
CA LYS A 68 2.33 11.98 22.95
C LYS A 68 1.89 11.86 21.49
N ARG A 69 0.89 11.00 21.23
CA ARG A 69 0.25 10.87 19.91
C ARG A 69 -0.41 12.19 19.52
N SER A 70 -0.13 12.67 18.30
CA SER A 70 -0.77 13.85 17.74
C SER A 70 -2.28 13.61 17.53
N VAL A 71 -3.07 14.65 17.79
CA VAL A 71 -4.52 14.64 17.63
C VAL A 71 -4.88 15.76 16.67
N ALA A 72 -5.56 15.41 15.57
CA ALA A 72 -6.11 16.36 14.62
C ALA A 72 -7.64 16.40 14.81
N VAL A 73 -8.19 17.60 14.90
CA VAL A 73 -9.63 17.84 15.08
C VAL A 73 -10.10 18.78 13.99
N MET A 74 -11.20 18.41 13.32
CA MET A 74 -11.88 19.32 12.40
C MET A 74 -12.70 20.32 13.21
N GLN A 75 -12.40 21.60 13.07
CA GLN A 75 -13.15 22.69 13.70
C GLN A 75 -14.04 23.38 12.66
N PRO A 76 -15.28 23.77 13.03
CA PRO A 76 -16.18 24.48 12.12
C PRO A 76 -15.63 25.88 11.78
N ALA A 77 -15.76 26.27 10.51
CA ALA A 77 -15.32 27.58 10.01
C ALA A 77 -16.45 28.64 9.96
N ASP A 78 -17.68 28.29 10.36
CA ASP A 78 -18.82 29.21 10.38
C ASP A 78 -18.57 30.41 11.31
N VAL A 79 -19.03 31.59 10.91
CA VAL A 79 -19.01 32.81 11.71
C VAL A 79 -19.72 32.61 13.05
N GLN A 80 -20.79 31.82 13.09
CA GLN A 80 -21.54 31.54 14.32
C GLN A 80 -20.78 30.66 15.33
N ALA A 81 -19.76 29.92 14.87
CA ALA A 81 -18.95 29.05 15.72
C ALA A 81 -17.75 29.79 16.34
N ARG A 82 -17.62 31.10 16.09
CA ARG A 82 -16.52 31.91 16.62
C ARG A 82 -16.88 32.46 18.01
N PRO A 83 -15.94 32.46 18.97
CA PRO A 83 -14.54 32.06 18.83
C PRO A 83 -14.36 30.53 18.90
N ALA A 84 -13.45 30.00 18.07
CA ALA A 84 -13.10 28.59 18.12
C ALA A 84 -12.30 28.29 19.39
N ALA A 85 -12.75 27.29 20.16
CA ALA A 85 -12.09 26.87 21.39
C ALA A 85 -10.83 26.03 21.09
N GLY A 86 -9.79 26.22 21.89
CA GLY A 86 -8.58 25.37 21.86
C GLY A 86 -7.53 25.72 20.80
N PHE A 87 -7.74 26.74 19.96
CA PHE A 87 -6.73 27.16 18.98
C PHE A 87 -5.44 27.70 19.62
N THR A 88 -5.51 28.26 20.82
CA THR A 88 -4.32 28.73 21.57
C THR A 88 -3.43 27.60 22.06
N GLU A 89 -3.98 26.39 22.16
CA GLU A 89 -3.29 25.19 22.65
C GLU A 89 -2.83 24.29 21.49
N ALA A 90 -3.23 24.59 20.26
CA ALA A 90 -2.85 23.84 19.08
C ALA A 90 -1.43 24.22 18.63
N ASP A 91 -0.58 23.22 18.36
CA ASP A 91 0.74 23.45 17.76
C ASP A 91 0.64 23.98 16.32
N MET A 92 -0.44 23.62 15.59
CA MET A 92 -0.65 23.98 14.19
C MET A 92 -2.14 24.08 13.88
N VAL A 93 -2.51 25.11 13.12
CA VAL A 93 -3.87 25.31 12.60
C VAL A 93 -3.78 25.44 11.08
N ILE A 94 -4.63 24.70 10.37
CA ILE A 94 -4.72 24.74 8.91
C ILE A 94 -6.11 25.23 8.55
N GLU A 95 -6.20 26.42 7.93
CA GLU A 95 -7.42 26.85 7.27
C GLU A 95 -7.40 26.43 5.80
N MET A 96 -8.55 25.92 5.34
CA MET A 96 -8.78 25.54 3.95
C MET A 96 -10.18 25.98 3.53
N PRO A 97 -10.40 26.36 2.26
CA PRO A 97 -11.74 26.60 1.75
C PRO A 97 -12.60 25.34 1.92
N ALA A 98 -13.81 25.51 2.43
CA ALA A 98 -14.82 24.46 2.46
C ALA A 98 -15.61 24.40 1.15
#